data_AF-A0AAU4VC00-F1
#
_entry.id   AF-A0AAU4VC00-F1
#
_cell.length_a   1.000
_cell.length_b   1.000
_cell.length_c   1.000
_cell.angle_alpha   90.00
_cell.angle_beta   90.00
_cell.angle_gamma   90.00
#
_symmetry.space_group_name_H-M   'P 1'
#
loop_
_entity.id
_entity.type
_entity.pdbx_description
1 polymer ?
#
loop_
_entity_poly.entity_id
_entity_poly.type
_entity_poly.pdbx_seq_one_letter_code
_entity_poly.pdbx_strand_id
1 'polypeptide(L)'
;MNMLAGRAFLAALLMGTGLSGCAFLPHFETCGGTGAALAELERLPALELRPKGAAAVDGVPWSGAHCVDDTAGAWLTAERFYAYGGTRNEVLEYYGREASAAGWRPVDDLDMGSDGRFVVFCFESADRPSLTLSFTSPEELRESSGTEPHPAELLGVDARTWYTWSTEAAADGSRMDCY
;
A
#
# COMPACT_ATOMS: atom_id res chain seq x y z
N MET A 1 2.74 53.37 40.66
CA MET A 1 2.79 51.89 40.55
C MET A 1 2.04 51.49 39.30
N ASN A 2 2.75 51.40 38.17
CA ASN A 2 2.15 51.27 36.85
C ASN A 2 1.82 49.80 36.53
N MET A 3 0.62 49.34 36.94
CA MET A 3 0.09 48.00 36.64
C MET A 3 -0.23 47.77 35.14
N LEU A 4 -0.06 48.77 34.29
CA LEU A 4 -0.29 48.66 32.83
C LEU A 4 0.94 48.11 32.08
N ALA A 5 2.16 48.23 32.63
CA ALA A 5 3.38 47.74 31.97
C ALA A 5 3.54 46.22 32.07
N GLY A 6 3.00 45.58 33.12
CA GLY A 6 3.11 44.13 33.33
C GLY A 6 2.16 43.29 32.46
N ARG A 7 1.05 43.86 31.98
CA ARG A 7 0.06 43.16 31.15
C ARG A 7 0.43 43.12 29.66
N ALA A 8 1.13 44.13 29.17
CA ALA A 8 1.56 44.17 27.76
C ALA A 8 2.70 43.16 27.47
N PHE A 9 3.53 42.85 28.46
CA PHE A 9 4.69 41.97 28.28
C PHE A 9 4.30 40.49 28.18
N LEU A 10 3.23 40.06 28.87
CA LEU A 10 2.72 38.69 28.82
C LEU A 10 2.00 38.35 27.50
N ALA A 11 1.36 39.34 26.87
CA ALA A 11 0.69 39.11 25.58
C ALA A 11 1.68 38.92 24.42
N ALA A 12 2.84 39.59 24.45
CA ALA A 12 3.87 39.43 23.42
C ALA A 12 4.59 38.06 23.50
N LEU A 13 4.72 37.49 24.70
CA LEU A 13 5.35 36.18 24.91
C LEU A 13 4.46 35.00 24.49
N LEU A 14 3.13 35.15 24.53
CA LEU A 14 2.18 34.10 24.15
C LEU A 14 1.89 34.02 22.64
N MET A 15 2.23 35.05 21.86
CA MET A 15 2.04 35.04 20.40
C MET A 15 3.25 34.49 19.63
N GLY A 16 4.40 34.29 20.29
CA GLY A 16 5.65 33.83 19.65
C GLY A 16 5.89 32.31 19.65
N THR A 17 5.05 31.52 20.33
CA THR A 17 5.26 30.07 20.50
C THR A 17 4.26 29.20 19.74
N GLY A 18 3.34 29.80 18.99
CA GLY A 18 2.21 29.09 18.37
C GLY A 18 2.45 28.55 16.95
N LEU A 19 3.57 28.85 16.28
CA LEU A 19 3.74 28.57 14.84
C LEU A 19 5.00 27.78 14.46
N SER A 20 5.77 27.30 15.44
CA SER A 20 6.95 26.45 15.20
C SER A 20 6.65 24.94 15.34
N GLY A 21 5.39 24.55 15.58
CA GLY A 21 5.00 23.18 15.89
C GLY A 21 5.01 22.18 14.72
N CYS A 22 5.09 22.63 13.46
CA CYS A 22 5.06 21.74 12.29
C CYS A 22 6.31 21.86 11.39
N ALA A 23 7.25 22.76 11.70
CA ALA A 23 8.43 23.01 10.85
C ALA A 23 9.58 22.02 11.07
N PHE A 24 9.46 21.10 12.04
CA PHE A 24 10.48 20.11 12.41
C PHE A 24 10.04 18.66 12.17
N LEU A 25 8.96 18.44 11.41
CA LEU A 25 8.75 17.11 10.85
C LEU A 25 9.85 16.88 9.81
N PRO A 26 10.64 15.79 9.91
CA PRO A 26 11.65 15.49 8.91
C PRO A 26 10.99 15.52 7.53
N HIS A 27 11.61 16.23 6.59
CA HIS A 27 11.18 16.22 5.20
C HIS A 27 11.17 14.77 4.69
N PHE A 28 10.23 14.50 3.78
CA PHE A 28 10.01 13.24 3.04
C PHE A 28 11.21 12.82 2.16
N GLU A 29 12.41 12.81 2.73
CA GLU A 29 13.67 12.38 2.09
C GLU A 29 14.00 10.93 2.42
N THR A 30 13.10 10.19 3.07
CA THR A 30 13.38 8.84 3.55
C THR A 30 13.35 7.78 2.44
N CYS A 31 12.83 8.13 1.26
CA CYS A 31 13.00 7.35 0.03
C CYS A 31 14.35 7.54 -0.68
N GLY A 32 15.23 8.41 -0.20
CA GLY A 32 16.56 8.61 -0.77
C GLY A 32 17.42 7.34 -0.71
N GLY A 33 17.94 6.88 -1.86
CA GLY A 33 18.88 5.76 -1.91
C GLY A 33 18.25 4.35 -1.88
N THR A 34 16.93 4.23 -1.93
CA THR A 34 16.20 2.95 -1.85
C THR A 34 16.21 2.13 -3.14
N GLY A 35 16.79 2.65 -4.23
CA GLY A 35 16.69 2.05 -5.57
C GLY A 35 17.18 0.59 -5.66
N ALA A 36 18.20 0.20 -4.89
CA ALA A 36 18.66 -1.19 -4.86
C ALA A 36 17.63 -2.11 -4.19
N ALA A 37 17.09 -1.68 -3.04
CA ALA A 37 16.05 -2.40 -2.30
C ALA A 37 14.75 -2.50 -3.09
N LEU A 38 14.33 -1.42 -3.77
CA LEU A 38 13.17 -1.43 -4.68
C LEU A 38 13.34 -2.45 -5.81
N ALA A 39 14.51 -2.48 -6.44
CA ALA A 39 14.76 -3.41 -7.54
C ALA A 39 14.79 -4.87 -7.07
N GLU A 40 15.20 -5.14 -5.83
CA GLU A 40 15.12 -6.47 -5.22
C GLU A 40 13.67 -6.85 -4.91
N LEU A 41 12.92 -5.92 -4.32
CA LEU A 41 11.51 -6.09 -3.99
C LEU A 41 10.66 -6.37 -5.24
N GLU A 42 10.88 -5.64 -6.34
CA GLU A 42 10.20 -5.83 -7.62
C GLU A 42 10.41 -7.22 -8.24
N ARG A 43 11.57 -7.83 -7.94
CA ARG A 43 11.99 -9.14 -8.44
C ARG A 43 11.62 -10.29 -7.49
N LEU A 44 10.86 -10.03 -6.43
CA LEU A 44 10.42 -11.04 -5.49
C LEU A 44 9.54 -12.07 -6.23
N PRO A 45 9.91 -13.38 -6.28
CA PRO A 45 9.16 -14.37 -7.04
C PRO A 45 7.70 -14.53 -6.61
N ALA A 46 7.37 -14.17 -5.36
CA ALA A 46 6.01 -14.21 -4.85
C ALA A 46 5.07 -13.24 -5.58
N LEU A 47 5.57 -12.15 -6.16
CA LEU A 47 4.75 -11.20 -6.93
C LEU A 47 4.21 -11.79 -8.24
N GLU A 48 4.87 -12.83 -8.76
CA GLU A 48 4.45 -13.51 -9.99
C GLU A 48 3.36 -14.57 -9.74
N LEU A 49 3.00 -14.82 -8.48
CA LEU A 49 1.85 -15.66 -8.14
C LEU A 49 0.57 -15.01 -8.63
N ARG A 50 -0.21 -15.78 -9.41
CA ARG A 50 -1.55 -15.38 -9.87
C ARG A 50 -2.40 -16.59 -10.27
N PRO A 51 -3.72 -16.55 -10.02
CA PRO A 51 -4.67 -17.50 -10.59
C PRO A 51 -4.50 -17.62 -12.12
N LYS A 52 -4.66 -18.84 -12.63
CA LYS A 52 -4.62 -19.09 -14.07
C LYS A 52 -5.74 -18.28 -14.76
N GLY A 53 -5.36 -17.49 -15.76
CA GLY A 53 -6.30 -16.63 -16.49
C GLY A 53 -6.49 -15.24 -15.89
N ALA A 54 -5.82 -14.92 -14.77
CA ALA A 54 -5.64 -13.53 -14.37
C ALA A 54 -4.66 -12.84 -15.33
N ALA A 55 -5.07 -11.68 -15.84
CA ALA A 55 -4.27 -10.85 -16.73
C ALA A 55 -3.71 -9.67 -15.95
N ALA A 56 -2.39 -9.46 -16.04
CA ALA A 56 -1.72 -8.33 -15.41
C ALA A 56 -2.06 -7.04 -16.18
N VAL A 57 -2.27 -5.97 -15.44
CA VAL A 57 -2.36 -4.60 -15.97
C VAL A 57 -1.00 -3.96 -15.74
N ASP A 58 -0.20 -3.84 -16.80
CA ASP A 58 1.16 -3.33 -16.72
C ASP A 58 1.22 -1.79 -16.69
N GLY A 59 2.29 -1.28 -16.08
CA GLY A 59 2.64 0.14 -16.08
C GLY A 59 2.00 0.96 -14.95
N VAL A 60 2.57 2.14 -14.73
CA VAL A 60 2.11 3.09 -13.71
C VAL A 60 0.71 3.63 -14.08
N PRO A 61 -0.23 3.74 -13.13
CA PRO A 61 -0.09 3.50 -11.67
C PRO A 61 -0.40 2.07 -11.21
N TRP A 62 -0.59 1.12 -12.10
CA TRP A 62 -1.19 -0.19 -11.81
C TRP A 62 -0.21 -1.26 -11.35
N SER A 63 1.01 -1.21 -11.85
CA SER A 63 2.05 -2.17 -11.52
C SER A 63 3.41 -1.50 -11.46
N GLY A 64 4.29 -2.01 -10.59
CA GLY A 64 5.66 -1.55 -10.43
C GLY A 64 6.06 -1.38 -8.96
N ALA A 65 7.34 -1.09 -8.74
CA ALA A 65 7.87 -0.79 -7.41
C ALA A 65 8.06 0.71 -7.21
N HIS A 66 7.68 1.19 -6.03
CA HIS A 66 7.88 2.58 -5.62
C HIS A 66 8.05 2.70 -4.10
N CYS A 67 8.60 3.81 -3.67
CA CYS A 67 8.71 4.14 -2.26
C CYS A 67 7.60 5.12 -1.90
N VAL A 68 6.87 4.82 -0.83
CA VAL A 68 5.89 5.71 -0.23
C VAL A 68 6.58 6.40 0.93
N ASP A 69 6.38 7.72 1.05
CA ASP A 69 6.87 8.53 2.17
C ASP A 69 5.71 9.45 2.58
N ASP A 70 5.07 9.12 3.69
CA ASP A 70 3.92 9.87 4.20
C ASP A 70 4.04 10.14 5.72
N THR A 71 2.95 10.58 6.34
CA THR A 71 2.93 10.89 7.78
C THR A 71 3.19 9.68 8.70
N ALA A 72 3.05 8.45 8.18
CA ALA A 72 3.36 7.20 8.87
C ALA A 72 4.82 6.74 8.68
N GLY A 73 5.60 7.44 7.85
CA GLY A 73 6.99 7.12 7.53
C GLY A 73 7.16 6.64 6.09
N ALA A 74 8.34 6.08 5.78
CA ALA A 74 8.59 5.49 4.48
C ALA A 74 8.66 3.96 4.48
N TRP A 75 8.09 3.41 3.42
CA TRP A 75 8.14 2.00 3.10
C TRP A 75 8.25 1.82 1.59
N LEU A 76 8.73 0.65 1.20
CA LEU A 76 8.81 0.23 -0.19
C LEU A 76 7.59 -0.65 -0.49
N THR A 77 6.96 -0.43 -1.63
CA THR A 77 5.91 -1.31 -2.14
C THR A 77 6.27 -1.74 -3.56
N ALA A 78 5.92 -2.98 -3.91
CA ALA A 78 5.89 -3.43 -5.29
C ALA A 78 4.59 -4.17 -5.56
N GLU A 79 3.91 -3.77 -6.64
CA GLU A 79 2.52 -4.13 -6.87
C GLU A 79 2.33 -4.78 -8.25
N ARG A 80 1.32 -5.65 -8.31
CA ARG A 80 0.76 -6.22 -9.53
C ARG A 80 -0.76 -6.07 -9.46
N PHE A 81 -1.31 -5.30 -10.38
CA PHE A 81 -2.75 -5.21 -10.54
C PHE A 81 -3.26 -6.22 -11.58
N TYR A 82 -4.33 -6.92 -11.24
CA TYR A 82 -4.85 -8.02 -12.06
C TYR A 82 -6.34 -7.85 -12.37
N ALA A 83 -6.68 -8.21 -13.60
CA ALA A 83 -8.03 -8.43 -14.06
C ALA A 83 -8.29 -9.94 -14.16
N TYR A 84 -9.35 -10.43 -13.51
CA TYR A 84 -9.65 -11.86 -13.47
C TYR A 84 -11.13 -12.13 -13.72
N GLY A 85 -11.40 -13.12 -14.58
CA GLY A 85 -12.76 -13.57 -14.86
C GLY A 85 -13.36 -14.42 -13.74
N GLY A 86 -12.57 -14.95 -12.80
CA GLY A 86 -13.13 -15.73 -11.70
C GLY A 86 -13.67 -14.87 -10.56
N THR A 87 -13.85 -15.50 -9.39
CA THR A 87 -14.47 -14.86 -8.21
C THR A 87 -13.45 -14.40 -7.18
N ARG A 88 -13.86 -13.49 -6.30
CA ARG A 88 -13.08 -13.09 -5.12
C ARG A 88 -12.66 -14.28 -4.25
N ASN A 89 -13.55 -15.25 -4.03
CA ASN A 89 -13.24 -16.44 -3.23
C ASN A 89 -12.17 -17.32 -3.90
N GLU A 90 -12.21 -17.48 -5.21
CA GLU A 90 -11.16 -18.21 -5.94
C GLU A 90 -9.79 -17.54 -5.79
N VAL A 91 -9.74 -16.21 -5.78
CA VAL A 91 -8.49 -15.45 -5.55
C VAL A 91 -8.00 -15.66 -4.12
N LEU A 92 -8.87 -15.57 -3.12
CA LEU A 92 -8.53 -15.81 -1.71
C LEU A 92 -8.03 -17.24 -1.48
N GLU A 93 -8.74 -18.24 -1.99
CA GLU A 93 -8.34 -19.65 -1.91
C GLU A 93 -7.00 -19.91 -2.62
N TYR A 94 -6.77 -19.25 -3.76
CA TYR A 94 -5.51 -19.34 -4.49
C TYR A 94 -4.35 -18.78 -3.65
N TYR A 95 -4.41 -17.52 -3.21
CA TYR A 95 -3.31 -16.92 -2.45
C TYR A 95 -3.14 -17.55 -1.07
N GLY A 96 -4.23 -17.93 -0.40
CA GLY A 96 -4.18 -18.70 0.84
C GLY A 96 -3.35 -19.98 0.71
N ARG A 97 -3.46 -20.69 -0.43
CA ARG A 97 -2.68 -21.89 -0.70
C ARG A 97 -1.27 -21.59 -1.21
N GLU A 98 -1.14 -20.78 -2.26
CA GLU A 98 0.13 -20.59 -2.97
C GLU A 98 1.11 -19.70 -2.18
N ALA A 99 0.64 -18.65 -1.52
CA ALA A 99 1.51 -17.83 -0.64
C ALA A 99 2.01 -18.67 0.55
N SER A 100 1.12 -19.49 1.14
CA SER A 100 1.48 -20.45 2.20
C SER A 100 2.51 -21.47 1.72
N ALA A 101 2.35 -22.04 0.53
CA ALA A 101 3.32 -22.95 -0.07
C ALA A 101 4.67 -22.24 -0.34
N ALA A 102 4.65 -20.95 -0.65
CA ALA A 102 5.83 -20.12 -0.82
C ALA A 102 6.43 -19.60 0.50
N GLY A 103 5.80 -19.90 1.65
CA GLY A 103 6.29 -19.61 3.00
C GLY A 103 5.79 -18.30 3.63
N TRP A 104 4.71 -17.73 3.12
CA TRP A 104 3.98 -16.63 3.76
C TRP A 104 2.67 -17.13 4.34
N ARG A 105 2.37 -16.81 5.60
CA ARG A 105 1.13 -17.23 6.25
C ARG A 105 0.18 -16.05 6.38
N PRO A 106 -1.12 -16.24 6.15
CA PRO A 106 -2.09 -15.20 6.42
C PRO A 106 -2.06 -14.84 7.92
N VAL A 107 -2.12 -13.54 8.22
CA VAL A 107 -2.13 -13.04 9.62
C VAL A 107 -3.49 -13.26 10.26
N ASP A 108 -4.55 -13.00 9.51
CA ASP A 108 -5.94 -13.24 9.89
C ASP A 108 -6.58 -14.29 8.97
N ASP A 109 -7.72 -14.84 9.39
CA ASP A 109 -8.51 -15.69 8.51
C ASP A 109 -8.87 -14.93 7.22
N LEU A 110 -8.72 -15.59 6.06
CA LEU A 110 -9.09 -15.05 4.75
C LEU A 110 -10.60 -15.10 4.52
N ASP A 111 -11.35 -14.73 5.54
CA ASP A 111 -12.79 -14.62 5.60
C ASP A 111 -13.20 -13.23 5.12
N MET A 112 -14.19 -13.22 4.23
CA MET A 112 -14.91 -12.00 3.87
C MET A 112 -15.86 -11.64 5.02
N GLY A 113 -15.37 -10.84 5.96
CA GLY A 113 -16.24 -10.13 6.89
C GLY A 113 -17.40 -9.50 6.10
N SER A 114 -18.63 -9.61 6.63
CA SER A 114 -19.87 -9.29 5.92
C SER A 114 -20.09 -7.81 5.59
N ASP A 115 -19.11 -6.96 5.86
CA ASP A 115 -19.24 -5.50 5.89
C ASP A 115 -18.69 -4.79 4.65
N GLY A 116 -18.13 -5.52 3.67
CA GLY A 116 -17.83 -4.98 2.34
C GLY A 116 -16.85 -3.80 2.33
N ARG A 117 -16.08 -3.61 3.41
CA ARG A 117 -15.05 -2.57 3.51
C ARG A 117 -13.81 -2.96 2.71
N PHE A 118 -12.93 -1.98 2.47
CA PHE A 118 -11.59 -2.20 1.94
C PHE A 118 -10.84 -3.12 2.91
N VAL A 119 -10.78 -4.42 2.58
CA VAL A 119 -10.03 -5.41 3.34
C VAL A 119 -8.74 -5.66 2.61
N VAL A 120 -7.64 -5.26 3.24
CA VAL A 120 -6.30 -5.70 2.87
C VAL A 120 -6.03 -6.97 3.64
N PHE A 121 -5.84 -8.08 2.94
CA PHE A 121 -5.44 -9.35 3.54
C PHE A 121 -3.93 -9.40 3.61
N CYS A 122 -3.39 -9.58 4.81
CA CYS A 122 -1.96 -9.63 5.04
C CYS A 122 -1.45 -11.07 5.11
N PHE A 123 -0.26 -11.28 4.56
CA PHE A 123 0.52 -12.49 4.73
C PHE A 123 1.95 -12.15 5.19
N GLU A 124 2.42 -12.84 6.22
CA GLU A 124 3.74 -12.64 6.80
C GLU A 124 4.67 -13.83 6.59
N SER A 125 5.96 -13.53 6.46
CA SER A 125 7.04 -14.51 6.52
C SER A 125 7.99 -14.13 7.66
N ALA A 126 8.83 -15.07 8.11
CA ALA A 126 9.70 -14.83 9.26
C ALA A 126 10.83 -13.82 8.97
N ASP A 127 11.31 -13.78 7.73
CA ASP A 127 12.53 -13.09 7.33
C ASP A 127 12.42 -12.34 5.99
N ARG A 128 11.23 -12.32 5.40
CA ARG A 128 10.96 -11.70 4.08
C ARG A 128 9.94 -10.58 4.20
N PRO A 129 9.92 -9.64 3.24
CA PRO A 129 8.87 -8.63 3.09
C PRO A 129 7.46 -9.22 3.23
N SER A 130 6.53 -8.44 3.77
CA SER A 130 5.13 -8.85 3.86
C SER A 130 4.49 -8.89 2.48
N LEU A 131 3.38 -9.60 2.36
CA LEU A 131 2.54 -9.60 1.17
C LEU A 131 1.14 -9.15 1.54
N THR A 132 0.53 -8.39 0.64
CA THR A 132 -0.82 -7.87 0.81
C THR A 132 -1.66 -8.17 -0.41
N LEU A 133 -2.92 -8.54 -0.18
CA LEU A 133 -3.93 -8.75 -1.20
C LEU A 133 -5.09 -7.80 -0.93
N SER A 134 -5.44 -6.96 -1.90
CA SER A 134 -6.61 -6.09 -1.82
C SER A 134 -7.49 -6.26 -3.05
N PHE A 135 -8.79 -6.10 -2.88
CA PHE A 135 -9.75 -6.12 -3.98
C PHE A 135 -10.21 -4.70 -4.23
N THR A 136 -10.36 -4.34 -5.50
CA THR A 136 -10.82 -3.02 -5.89
C THR A 136 -12.08 -3.14 -6.72
N SER A 137 -13.12 -2.42 -6.35
CA SER A 137 -14.35 -2.35 -7.12
C SER A 137 -14.18 -1.46 -8.36
N PRO A 138 -14.98 -1.67 -9.42
CA PRO A 138 -15.00 -0.76 -10.56
C PRO A 138 -15.30 0.70 -10.20
N GLU A 139 -16.05 0.96 -9.13
CA GLU A 139 -16.33 2.31 -8.65
C GLU A 139 -15.07 2.97 -8.07
N GLU A 140 -14.41 2.30 -7.13
CA GLU A 140 -13.14 2.76 -6.55
C GLU A 140 -12.05 2.96 -7.63
N LEU A 141 -12.00 2.09 -8.65
CA LEU A 141 -11.05 2.22 -9.75
C LEU A 141 -11.31 3.50 -10.56
N ARG A 142 -12.58 3.85 -10.79
CA ARG A 142 -12.94 5.12 -11.47
C ARG A 142 -12.58 6.33 -10.61
N GLU A 143 -12.87 6.28 -9.32
CA GLU A 143 -12.59 7.37 -8.39
C GLU A 143 -11.09 7.64 -8.22
N SER A 144 -10.29 6.57 -8.05
CA SER A 144 -8.86 6.67 -7.76
C SER A 144 -8.01 7.02 -8.98
N SER A 145 -8.36 6.50 -10.16
CA SER A 145 -7.51 6.61 -11.35
C SER A 145 -8.00 7.59 -12.40
N GLY A 146 -9.26 8.05 -12.32
CA GLY A 146 -9.87 8.97 -13.28
C GLY A 146 -9.80 8.52 -14.74
N THR A 147 -9.55 7.22 -15.00
CA THR A 147 -9.24 6.70 -16.33
C THR A 147 -10.45 5.96 -16.91
N GLU A 148 -10.95 6.43 -18.05
CA GLU A 148 -11.89 5.72 -18.92
C GLU A 148 -11.28 5.56 -20.33
N PRO A 149 -11.40 4.38 -20.97
CA PRO A 149 -11.94 3.13 -20.44
C PRO A 149 -11.01 2.50 -19.40
N HIS A 150 -11.58 1.65 -18.55
CA HIS A 150 -10.84 0.98 -17.49
C HIS A 150 -9.68 0.14 -18.09
N PRO A 151 -8.45 0.15 -17.55
CA PRO A 151 -7.31 -0.56 -18.17
C PRO A 151 -7.57 -2.06 -18.39
N ALA A 152 -8.33 -2.69 -17.51
CA ALA A 152 -8.75 -4.08 -17.69
C ALA A 152 -9.72 -4.30 -18.87
N GLU A 153 -10.54 -3.32 -19.23
CA GLU A 153 -11.40 -3.39 -20.43
C GLU A 153 -10.56 -3.42 -21.71
N LEU A 154 -9.36 -2.82 -21.68
CA LEU A 154 -8.41 -2.87 -22.79
C LEU A 154 -7.73 -4.24 -22.94
N LEU A 155 -7.79 -5.10 -21.91
CA LEU A 155 -7.18 -6.43 -21.94
C LEU A 155 -8.05 -7.48 -22.67
N GLY A 156 -9.27 -7.14 -23.08
CA GLY A 156 -10.18 -8.07 -23.76
C GLY A 156 -10.61 -9.27 -22.89
N VAL A 157 -10.49 -9.13 -21.56
CA VAL A 157 -10.89 -10.15 -20.58
C VAL A 157 -12.28 -9.81 -20.07
N ASP A 158 -13.16 -10.81 -19.96
CA ASP A 158 -14.44 -10.70 -19.23
C ASP A 158 -14.18 -10.69 -17.72
N ALA A 159 -13.59 -9.60 -17.24
CA ALA A 159 -13.15 -9.42 -15.86
C ALA A 159 -14.36 -9.20 -14.94
N ARG A 160 -14.41 -9.98 -13.86
CA ARG A 160 -15.42 -9.87 -12.79
C ARG A 160 -14.81 -9.48 -11.45
N THR A 161 -13.50 -9.69 -11.31
CA THR A 161 -12.73 -9.43 -10.10
C THR A 161 -11.47 -8.65 -10.46
N TRP A 162 -11.23 -7.56 -9.74
CA TRP A 162 -9.99 -6.78 -9.81
C TRP A 162 -9.33 -6.78 -8.45
N TYR A 163 -8.03 -6.98 -8.43
CA TYR A 163 -7.26 -7.07 -7.19
C TYR A 163 -5.82 -6.66 -7.40
N THR A 164 -5.21 -6.17 -6.34
CA THR A 164 -3.79 -5.87 -6.25
C THR A 164 -3.13 -6.92 -5.38
N TRP A 165 -2.05 -7.49 -5.90
CA TRP A 165 -1.13 -8.33 -5.15
C TRP A 165 0.18 -7.56 -4.98
N SER A 166 0.56 -7.33 -3.73
CA SER A 166 1.63 -6.41 -3.39
C SER A 166 2.56 -7.01 -2.34
N THR A 167 3.76 -6.46 -2.27
CA THR A 167 4.73 -6.74 -1.22
C THR A 167 5.20 -5.44 -0.61
N GLU A 168 5.41 -5.44 0.70
CA GLU A 168 5.84 -4.25 1.44
C GLU A 168 7.08 -4.57 2.29
N ALA A 169 8.02 -3.61 2.30
CA ALA A 169 9.26 -3.68 3.05
C ALA A 169 9.58 -2.34 3.69
N ALA A 170 10.37 -2.34 4.75
CA ALA A 170 10.92 -1.10 5.28
C ALA A 170 11.77 -0.39 4.20
N ALA A 171 12.02 0.92 4.37
CA ALA A 171 12.77 1.72 3.39
C ALA A 171 14.16 1.14 3.02
N ASP A 172 14.79 0.38 3.91
CA ASP A 172 16.07 -0.30 3.66
C ASP A 172 15.94 -1.68 2.99
N GLY A 173 14.72 -2.12 2.67
CA GLY A 173 14.39 -3.41 2.08
C GLY A 173 14.21 -4.54 3.10
N SER A 174 14.38 -4.27 4.40
CA SER A 174 14.16 -5.28 5.44
C SER A 174 12.67 -5.59 5.62
N ARG A 175 12.41 -6.77 6.22
CA ARG A 175 11.06 -7.19 6.58
C ARG A 175 10.36 -6.12 7.40
N MET A 176 9.14 -5.77 6.98
CA MET A 176 8.17 -5.07 7.83
C MET A 176 6.97 -5.96 8.08
N ASP A 177 6.34 -5.78 9.24
CA ASP A 177 5.06 -6.39 9.56
C ASP A 177 3.94 -5.60 8.86
N CYS A 178 2.75 -6.20 8.72
CA CYS A 178 1.60 -5.49 8.15
C CYS A 178 0.96 -4.47 9.12
N TYR A 179 1.42 -4.39 10.38
CA TYR A 179 0.88 -3.54 11.44
C TYR A 179 1.96 -2.98 12.38
#